data_AF-A0A8B9QDI4-F1
#
_entry.id   AF-A0A8B9QDI4-F1
#
_cell.length_a   1.000
_cell.length_b   1.000
_cell.length_c   1.000
_cell.angle_alpha   90.00
_cell.angle_beta   90.00
_cell.angle_gamma   90.00
#
_symmetry.space_group_name_H-M   'P 1'
#
loop_
_entity.id
_entity.type
_entity.pdbx_description
1 polymer ?
#
loop_
_entity_poly.entity_id
_entity_poly.type
_entity_poly.pdbx_seq_one_letter_code
_entity_poly.pdbx_strand_id
1 'polypeptide(L)'
;MKQDSIRNAAYTVDCEDYVHVVKFNPFDSGDTCSLIAYGGNNYVVVGTCRFQEEDAEVEGMQYKTLRTFHHGIRVDAIAWSPETRLDALPPQLRFCTAASDRKLRLFTSDLQDKNEYKAFDGHSDYINDLVFAPKEGQEVASVSDDHTCRFHHALLVVHMNPQSCYSSSLQCSSPLGRAGELLCSVSKSL
;
A
#
# COMPACT_ATOMS: atom_id res chain seq x y z
N MET A 1 -12.21 31.44 32.41
CA MET A 1 -11.01 31.05 31.66
C MET A 1 -11.30 29.71 31.03
N LYS A 2 -11.56 29.66 29.72
CA LYS A 2 -11.73 28.39 29.01
C LYS A 2 -10.34 27.77 28.92
N GLN A 3 -10.22 26.57 29.44
CA GLN A 3 -8.99 25.80 29.41
C GLN A 3 -8.76 25.41 27.94
N ASP A 4 -7.76 26.02 27.32
CA ASP A 4 -7.32 25.61 25.99
C ASP A 4 -6.83 24.17 26.12
N SER A 5 -7.67 23.22 25.69
CA SER A 5 -7.28 21.84 25.51
C SER A 5 -6.13 21.84 24.51
N ILE A 6 -4.93 21.58 24.99
CA ILE A 6 -3.76 21.36 24.14
C ILE A 6 -4.14 20.21 23.21
N ARG A 7 -4.50 20.54 21.96
CA ARG A 7 -4.73 19.54 20.91
C ARG A 7 -3.39 18.86 20.67
N ASN A 8 -3.20 17.69 21.27
CA ASN A 8 -2.07 16.84 20.90
C ASN A 8 -2.33 16.37 19.47
N ALA A 9 -1.62 16.95 18.51
CA ALA A 9 -1.74 16.61 17.08
C ALA A 9 -1.02 15.29 16.73
N ALA A 10 -0.67 14.48 17.73
CA ALA A 10 0.08 13.24 17.58
C ALA A 10 -0.63 12.12 18.32
N TYR A 11 -0.91 11.04 17.61
CA TYR A 11 -1.49 9.82 18.12
C TYR A 11 -0.46 8.69 18.00
N THR A 12 -0.44 7.76 18.96
CA THR A 12 0.48 6.64 18.98
C THR A 12 -0.29 5.33 18.99
N VAL A 13 0.17 4.37 18.19
CA VAL A 13 -0.34 2.99 18.18
C VAL A 13 0.81 2.09 18.58
N ASP A 14 0.61 1.29 19.62
CA ASP A 14 1.60 0.31 20.04
C ASP A 14 1.72 -0.79 18.98
N CYS A 15 2.96 -1.09 18.59
CA CYS A 15 3.30 -2.11 17.60
C CYS A 15 4.18 -3.17 18.27
N GLU A 16 4.05 -4.42 17.84
CA GLU A 16 4.81 -5.54 18.44
C GLU A 16 6.31 -5.52 18.08
N ASP A 17 6.68 -4.91 16.95
CA ASP A 17 8.05 -4.81 16.45
C ASP A 17 8.24 -3.52 15.63
N TYR A 18 9.46 -3.30 15.13
CA TYR A 18 9.84 -2.19 14.27
C TYR A 18 8.95 -2.09 13.03
N VAL A 19 8.45 -0.89 12.79
CA VAL A 19 7.70 -0.52 11.58
C VAL A 19 8.66 0.13 10.59
N HIS A 20 8.75 -0.44 9.38
CA HIS A 20 9.62 0.05 8.30
C HIS A 20 8.86 0.90 7.29
N VAL A 21 7.57 0.63 7.10
CA VAL A 21 6.73 1.34 6.14
C VAL A 21 5.31 1.45 6.66
N VAL A 22 4.66 2.58 6.38
CA VAL A 22 3.24 2.83 6.68
C VAL A 22 2.57 3.48 5.48
N LYS A 23 1.35 3.05 5.14
CA LYS A 23 0.55 3.59 4.04
C LYS A 23 -0.93 3.58 4.37
N PHE A 24 -1.56 4.74 4.25
CA PHE A 24 -3.02 4.86 4.19
C PHE A 24 -3.52 4.37 2.84
N ASN A 25 -4.69 3.74 2.84
CA ASN A 25 -5.44 3.43 1.63
C ASN A 25 -5.97 4.72 1.02
N PRO A 26 -5.53 5.10 -0.19
CA PRO A 26 -6.00 6.33 -0.83
C PRO A 26 -7.35 6.14 -1.54
N PHE A 27 -7.85 4.91 -1.64
CA PHE A 27 -9.09 4.57 -2.33
C PHE A 27 -10.25 4.49 -1.35
N ASP A 28 -11.45 4.83 -1.83
CA ASP A 28 -12.68 4.57 -1.09
C ASP A 28 -12.85 3.06 -0.88
N SER A 29 -12.91 2.63 0.38
CA SER A 29 -13.12 1.23 0.75
C SER A 29 -14.56 0.91 1.13
N GLY A 30 -15.50 1.85 0.97
CA GLY A 30 -16.91 1.68 1.34
C GLY A 30 -17.18 1.69 2.84
N ASP A 31 -16.16 1.95 3.66
CA ASP A 31 -16.27 2.14 5.11
C ASP A 31 -15.93 3.60 5.44
N THR A 32 -16.60 4.10 6.47
CA THR A 32 -16.30 5.38 7.13
C THR A 32 -14.91 5.45 7.76
N CYS A 33 -14.30 4.31 8.09
CA CYS A 33 -12.97 4.29 8.69
C CYS A 33 -11.88 4.41 7.61
N SER A 34 -10.84 5.20 7.89
CA SER A 34 -9.63 5.20 7.10
C SER A 34 -8.89 3.88 7.27
N LEU A 35 -8.52 3.23 6.17
CA LEU A 35 -7.76 1.98 6.19
C LEU A 35 -6.25 2.29 6.14
N ILE A 36 -5.47 1.66 7.01
CA ILE A 36 -4.04 1.85 7.12
C ILE A 36 -3.32 0.50 7.17
N ALA A 37 -2.16 0.41 6.52
CA ALA A 37 -1.27 -0.73 6.60
C ALA A 37 0.10 -0.28 7.07
N TYR A 38 0.74 -1.11 7.89
CA TYR A 38 2.14 -0.96 8.21
C TYR A 38 2.89 -2.29 8.10
N GLY A 39 4.12 -2.22 7.59
CA GLY A 39 5.01 -3.36 7.38
C GLY A 39 6.12 -3.37 8.41
N GLY A 40 6.36 -4.54 9.01
CA GLY A 40 7.42 -4.76 9.98
C GLY A 40 8.52 -5.70 9.46
N ASN A 41 9.26 -6.31 10.39
CA ASN A 41 10.35 -7.23 10.07
C ASN A 41 9.88 -8.54 9.44
N ASN A 42 8.70 -9.05 9.80
CA ASN A 42 8.20 -10.35 9.34
C ASN A 42 6.69 -10.35 9.11
N TYR A 43 6.04 -9.19 9.13
CA TYR A 43 4.59 -9.09 9.05
C TYR A 43 4.14 -7.82 8.33
N VAL A 44 2.88 -7.84 7.90
CA VAL A 44 2.12 -6.63 7.54
C VAL A 44 0.87 -6.61 8.38
N VAL A 45 0.62 -5.51 9.07
CA VAL A 45 -0.63 -5.29 9.80
C VAL A 45 -1.52 -4.36 9.00
N VAL A 46 -2.78 -4.74 8.86
CA VAL A 46 -3.84 -3.91 8.31
C VAL A 46 -4.82 -3.57 9.42
N GLY A 47 -5.13 -2.29 9.57
CA GLY A 47 -6.06 -1.79 10.57
C GLY A 47 -6.90 -0.63 10.05
N THR A 48 -7.95 -0.31 10.79
CA THR A 48 -8.79 0.86 10.57
C THR A 48 -8.47 1.90 11.62
N CYS A 49 -8.45 3.17 11.22
CA CYS A 49 -8.39 4.30 12.12
C CYS A 49 -9.54 5.27 11.89
N ARG A 50 -10.03 5.86 12.97
CA ARG A 50 -10.92 7.02 12.97
C ARG A 50 -10.33 8.12 13.84
N PHE A 51 -10.50 9.35 13.42
CA PHE A 51 -10.00 10.53 14.11
C PHE A 51 -11.18 11.36 14.63
N GLN A 52 -10.99 12.00 15.78
CA GLN A 52 -11.98 12.90 16.39
C GLN A 52 -12.39 14.05 15.45
N GLU A 53 -11.49 14.45 14.54
CA GLU A 53 -11.77 15.46 13.52
C GLU A 53 -12.80 15.01 12.47
N GLU A 54 -12.95 13.70 12.27
CA GLU A 54 -13.88 13.09 11.31
C GLU A 54 -15.18 12.64 11.99
N ASP A 55 -15.11 12.24 13.26
CA ASP A 55 -16.23 11.69 14.03
C ASP A 55 -16.23 12.27 15.45
N ALA A 56 -17.25 13.08 15.76
CA ALA A 56 -17.39 13.74 17.05
C ALA A 56 -17.64 12.77 18.22
N GLU A 57 -17.99 11.51 17.93
CA GLU A 57 -18.14 10.45 18.93
C GLU A 57 -16.80 9.84 19.37
N VAL A 58 -15.72 10.08 18.62
CA VAL A 58 -14.37 9.57 18.92
C VAL A 58 -13.60 10.58 19.76
N GLU A 59 -13.08 10.16 20.91
CA GLU A 59 -12.10 10.94 21.68
C GLU A 59 -10.67 10.63 21.18
N GLY A 60 -10.02 11.58 20.53
CA GLY A 60 -8.68 11.43 19.96
C GLY A 60 -8.64 10.57 18.69
N MET A 61 -8.00 9.40 18.76
CA MET A 61 -7.90 8.47 17.62
C MET A 61 -8.28 7.07 18.08
N GLN A 62 -9.22 6.45 17.37
CA GLN A 62 -9.54 5.04 17.53
C GLN A 62 -8.81 4.22 16.47
N TYR A 63 -7.96 3.29 16.90
CA TYR A 63 -7.30 2.33 16.02
C TYR A 63 -7.76 0.91 16.33
N LYS A 64 -8.03 0.13 15.27
CA LYS A 64 -8.39 -1.28 15.37
C LYS A 64 -7.63 -2.09 14.34
N THR A 65 -6.88 -3.08 14.81
CA THR A 65 -6.27 -4.08 13.93
C THR A 65 -7.34 -4.95 13.30
N LEU A 66 -7.38 -5.00 11.97
CA LEU A 66 -8.25 -5.93 11.23
C LEU A 66 -7.57 -7.28 11.07
N ARG A 67 -6.30 -7.29 10.67
CA ARG A 67 -5.54 -8.52 10.39
C ARG A 67 -4.04 -8.30 10.38
N THR A 68 -3.32 -9.32 10.83
CA THR A 68 -1.86 -9.43 10.68
C THR A 68 -1.54 -10.52 9.67
N PHE A 69 -0.80 -10.18 8.63
CA PHE A 69 -0.32 -11.08 7.60
C PHE A 69 1.13 -11.44 7.90
N HIS A 70 1.42 -12.73 8.05
CA HIS A 70 2.79 -13.20 8.14
C HIS A 70 3.48 -13.05 6.78
N HIS A 71 4.58 -12.30 6.75
CA HIS A 71 5.39 -12.04 5.57
C HIS A 71 6.71 -12.83 5.59
N GLY A 72 7.31 -12.98 6.78
CA GLY A 72 8.54 -13.75 7.01
C GLY A 72 9.83 -13.05 6.61
N ILE A 73 9.74 -11.82 6.08
CA ILE A 73 10.88 -10.96 5.77
C ILE A 73 10.46 -9.48 5.89
N ARG A 74 11.46 -8.61 6.00
CA ARG A 74 11.28 -7.16 6.15
C ARG A 74 10.57 -6.59 4.92
N VAL A 75 9.52 -5.83 5.20
CA VAL A 75 8.69 -5.16 4.19
C VAL A 75 9.22 -3.76 3.95
N ASP A 76 9.56 -3.46 2.70
CA ASP A 76 10.18 -2.19 2.30
C ASP A 76 9.16 -1.21 1.73
N ALA A 77 8.12 -1.70 1.04
CA ALA A 77 7.08 -0.85 0.47
C ALA A 77 5.70 -1.55 0.44
N ILE A 78 4.64 -0.75 0.49
CA ILE A 78 3.24 -1.20 0.45
C ILE A 78 2.47 -0.35 -0.57
N ALA A 79 1.59 -0.97 -1.35
CA ALA A 79 0.64 -0.29 -2.20
C ALA A 79 -0.76 -0.92 -2.09
N TRP A 80 -1.76 -0.05 -2.00
CA TRP A 80 -3.16 -0.44 -1.95
C TRP A 80 -3.72 -0.67 -3.34
N SER A 81 -4.59 -1.68 -3.50
CA SER A 81 -5.39 -1.84 -4.72
C SER A 81 -6.71 -1.08 -4.59
N PRO A 82 -7.19 -0.40 -5.65
CA PRO A 82 -8.53 0.20 -5.68
C PRO A 82 -9.66 -0.84 -5.63
N GLU A 83 -9.35 -2.13 -5.79
CA GLU A 83 -10.30 -3.23 -5.58
C GLU A 83 -10.56 -3.52 -4.08
N THR A 84 -9.87 -2.84 -3.16
CA THR A 84 -10.14 -2.99 -1.73
C THR A 84 -11.52 -2.44 -1.37
N ARG A 85 -12.38 -3.29 -0.81
CA ARG A 85 -13.77 -3.03 -0.43
C ARG A 85 -14.07 -3.74 0.89
N LEU A 86 -14.34 -2.98 1.95
CA LEU A 86 -14.72 -3.53 3.26
C LEU A 86 -16.23 -3.72 3.39
N ASP A 87 -17.02 -3.03 2.56
CA ASP A 87 -18.48 -3.11 2.47
C ASP A 87 -19.00 -4.29 1.63
N ALA A 88 -18.11 -4.95 0.88
CA ALA A 88 -18.42 -6.16 0.14
C ALA A 88 -18.74 -7.34 1.07
N LEU A 89 -19.53 -8.31 0.57
CA LEU A 89 -19.88 -9.53 1.29
C LEU A 89 -19.44 -10.78 0.49
N PRO A 90 -18.32 -11.43 0.84
CA PRO A 90 -17.40 -11.07 1.93
C PRO A 90 -16.54 -9.84 1.59
N PRO A 91 -15.91 -9.19 2.60
CA PRO A 91 -14.95 -8.10 2.37
C PRO A 91 -13.86 -8.54 1.40
N GLN A 92 -13.29 -7.61 0.65
CA GLN A 92 -12.15 -7.85 -0.23
C GLN A 92 -11.03 -6.89 0.12
N LEU A 93 -9.96 -7.43 0.68
CA LEU A 93 -8.73 -6.70 0.96
C LEU A 93 -7.67 -7.08 -0.06
N ARG A 94 -7.17 -6.10 -0.82
CA ARG A 94 -6.13 -6.33 -1.83
C ARG A 94 -5.05 -5.27 -1.77
N PHE A 95 -3.82 -5.71 -1.57
CA PHE A 95 -2.65 -4.84 -1.52
C PHE A 95 -1.41 -5.59 -1.98
N CYS A 96 -0.39 -4.86 -2.39
CA CYS A 96 0.89 -5.41 -2.80
C CYS A 96 1.98 -4.91 -1.87
N THR A 97 3.00 -5.73 -1.68
CA THR A 97 4.17 -5.41 -0.87
C THR A 97 5.42 -5.67 -1.68
N ALA A 98 6.46 -4.89 -1.42
CA ALA A 98 7.82 -5.21 -1.81
C ALA A 98 8.63 -5.52 -0.55
N ALA A 99 9.57 -6.44 -0.65
CA ALA A 99 10.37 -6.89 0.48
C ALA A 99 11.84 -7.10 0.10
N SER A 100 12.66 -7.30 1.14
CA SER A 100 14.12 -7.35 0.99
C SER A 100 14.63 -8.56 0.18
N ASP A 101 13.77 -9.54 -0.13
CA ASP A 101 14.08 -10.64 -1.07
C ASP A 101 13.87 -10.26 -2.54
N ARG A 102 13.61 -8.98 -2.84
CA ARG A 102 13.43 -8.42 -4.18
C ARG A 102 12.20 -8.96 -4.91
N LYS A 103 11.24 -9.48 -4.13
CA LYS A 103 9.97 -9.98 -4.66
C LYS A 103 8.83 -9.05 -4.29
N LEU A 104 7.89 -8.95 -5.22
CA LEU A 104 6.57 -8.39 -4.92
C LEU A 104 5.67 -9.51 -4.40
N ARG A 105 4.81 -9.20 -3.43
CA ARG A 105 3.75 -10.10 -2.98
C ARG A 105 2.43 -9.37 -2.99
N LEU A 106 1.51 -9.84 -3.82
CA LEU A 106 0.14 -9.38 -3.87
C LEU A 106 -0.70 -10.21 -2.92
N PHE A 107 -1.19 -9.59 -1.86
CA PHE A 107 -2.10 -10.18 -0.89
C PHE A 107 -3.56 -9.99 -1.33
N THR A 108 -4.34 -11.05 -1.19
CA THR A 108 -5.80 -11.05 -1.32
C THR A 108 -6.38 -11.70 -0.08
N SER A 109 -7.30 -11.01 0.59
CA SER A 109 -7.91 -11.50 1.82
C SER A 109 -9.41 -11.18 1.88
N ASP A 110 -10.19 -12.11 2.42
CA ASP A 110 -11.59 -11.88 2.77
C ASP A 110 -11.79 -11.44 4.23
N LEU A 111 -10.69 -11.10 4.92
CA LEU A 111 -10.61 -10.86 6.36
C LEU A 111 -11.11 -12.02 7.24
N GLN A 112 -11.38 -13.19 6.66
CA GLN A 112 -11.85 -14.40 7.34
C GLN A 112 -10.84 -15.52 7.10
N ASP A 113 -11.19 -16.49 6.26
CA ASP A 113 -10.42 -17.71 6.05
C ASP A 113 -9.51 -17.62 4.82
N LYS A 114 -9.90 -16.88 3.78
CA LYS A 114 -9.09 -16.75 2.57
C LYS A 114 -8.08 -15.65 2.78
N ASN A 115 -6.82 -16.04 3.00
CA ASN A 115 -5.69 -15.14 3.16
C ASN A 115 -4.53 -15.69 2.37
N GLU A 116 -4.40 -15.25 1.13
CA GLU A 116 -3.39 -15.75 0.21
C GLU A 116 -2.56 -14.62 -0.36
N TYR A 117 -1.37 -14.98 -0.85
CA TYR A 117 -0.58 -14.05 -1.63
C TYR A 117 -0.01 -14.73 -2.86
N LYS A 118 0.17 -13.94 -3.91
CA LYS A 118 0.90 -14.30 -5.12
C LYS A 118 2.22 -13.56 -5.14
N ALA A 119 3.32 -14.31 -5.23
CA ALA A 119 4.65 -13.72 -5.39
C ALA A 119 4.93 -13.41 -6.87
N PHE A 120 5.60 -12.30 -7.13
CA PHE A 120 6.17 -11.99 -8.43
C PHE A 120 7.68 -11.86 -8.31
N ASP A 121 8.36 -12.65 -9.13
CA ASP A 121 9.79 -12.58 -9.36
C ASP A 121 10.09 -11.69 -10.57
N GLY A 122 11.31 -11.16 -10.64
CA GLY A 122 11.80 -10.49 -11.83
C GLY A 122 12.90 -9.47 -11.56
N HIS A 123 12.77 -8.69 -10.49
CA HIS A 123 13.78 -7.70 -10.14
C HIS A 123 15.06 -8.38 -9.65
N SER A 124 16.21 -7.94 -10.17
CA SER A 124 17.51 -8.48 -9.75
C SER A 124 18.12 -7.70 -8.58
N ASP A 125 17.56 -6.55 -8.22
CA ASP A 125 17.99 -5.71 -7.11
C ASP A 125 16.80 -5.21 -6.28
N TYR A 126 17.05 -4.41 -5.23
CA TYR A 126 16.02 -3.90 -4.33
C TYR A 126 14.92 -3.15 -5.07
N ILE A 127 13.69 -3.36 -4.63
CA ILE A 127 12.51 -2.67 -5.12
C ILE A 127 12.30 -1.46 -4.22
N ASN A 128 12.34 -0.27 -4.82
CA ASN A 128 12.27 0.99 -4.09
C ASN A 128 10.84 1.47 -3.88
N ASP A 129 9.95 1.19 -4.84
CA ASP A 129 8.56 1.63 -4.79
C ASP A 129 7.67 0.76 -5.66
N LEU A 130 6.37 0.75 -5.35
CA LEU A 130 5.34 0.07 -6.11
C LEU A 130 4.00 0.79 -6.00
N VAL A 131 3.16 0.67 -7.03
CA VAL A 131 1.83 1.29 -7.08
C VAL A 131 0.85 0.44 -7.88
N PHE A 132 -0.44 0.59 -7.59
CA PHE A 132 -1.50 0.04 -8.43
C PHE A 132 -1.96 1.04 -9.48
N ALA A 133 -2.42 0.51 -10.62
CA ALA A 133 -3.21 1.27 -11.57
C ALA A 133 -4.52 1.75 -10.89
N PRO A 134 -4.77 3.06 -10.77
CA PRO A 134 -5.88 3.57 -9.96
C PRO A 134 -7.26 3.34 -10.60
N LYS A 135 -7.32 3.07 -11.91
CA LYS A 135 -8.59 2.93 -12.65
C LYS A 135 -9.05 1.47 -12.77
N GLU A 136 -8.18 0.60 -13.26
CA GLU A 136 -8.53 -0.81 -13.49
C GLU A 136 -8.15 -1.70 -12.30
N GLY A 137 -7.24 -1.27 -11.41
CA GLY A 137 -6.85 -2.03 -10.20
C GLY A 137 -6.09 -3.34 -10.42
N GLN A 138 -5.96 -3.76 -11.68
CA GLN A 138 -5.41 -5.05 -12.08
C GLN A 138 -3.90 -5.03 -12.33
N GLU A 139 -3.27 -3.87 -12.39
CA GLU A 139 -1.83 -3.76 -12.69
C GLU A 139 -1.07 -3.14 -11.53
N VAL A 140 0.09 -3.73 -11.25
CA VAL A 140 1.07 -3.20 -10.30
C VAL A 140 2.30 -2.79 -11.07
N ALA A 141 2.74 -1.53 -10.91
CA ALA A 141 4.04 -1.08 -11.38
C ALA A 141 5.04 -1.11 -10.22
N SER A 142 6.27 -1.51 -10.49
CA SER A 142 7.39 -1.50 -9.54
C SER A 142 8.64 -0.91 -10.16
N VAL A 143 9.45 -0.26 -9.33
CA VAL A 143 10.75 0.31 -9.72
C VAL A 143 11.85 -0.21 -8.80
N SER A 144 13.02 -0.47 -9.37
CA SER A 144 14.13 -1.12 -8.66
C SER A 144 15.49 -0.52 -8.98
N ASP A 145 16.44 -0.75 -8.08
CA ASP A 145 17.86 -0.45 -8.26
C ASP A 145 18.49 -1.26 -9.41
N ASP A 146 17.81 -2.28 -9.95
CA ASP A 146 18.22 -2.98 -11.17
C ASP A 146 18.07 -2.15 -12.45
N HIS A 147 17.69 -0.88 -12.31
CA HIS A 147 17.46 0.08 -13.38
C HIS A 147 16.30 -0.32 -14.31
N THR A 148 15.31 -1.05 -13.78
CA THR A 148 14.10 -1.41 -14.53
C THR A 148 12.83 -0.94 -13.81
N CYS A 149 11.82 -0.61 -14.62
CA CYS A 149 10.42 -0.54 -14.20
C CYS A 149 9.73 -1.79 -14.72
N ARG A 150 8.95 -2.46 -13.87
CA ARG A 150 8.21 -3.66 -14.25
C ARG A 150 6.72 -3.48 -13.98
N PHE A 151 5.93 -4.04 -14.88
CA PHE A 151 4.48 -4.10 -14.75
C PHE A 151 4.06 -5.54 -14.54
N HIS A 152 3.27 -5.76 -13.51
CA HIS A 152 2.74 -7.05 -13.12
C HIS A 152 1.23 -6.99 -13.23
N HIS A 153 0.70 -7.65 -14.26
CA HIS A 153 -0.74 -7.85 -14.36
C HIS A 153 -1.13 -8.87 -13.27
N ALA A 154 -1.94 -8.42 -12.35
CA ALA A 154 -2.34 -9.17 -11.17
C ALA A 154 -3.22 -10.39 -11.53
N LEU A 155 -3.74 -10.47 -12.76
CA LEU A 155 -4.57 -11.58 -13.25
C LEU A 155 -4.00 -12.40 -14.43
N LEU A 156 -3.05 -11.94 -15.26
CA LEU A 156 -2.44 -12.76 -16.32
C LEU A 156 -1.19 -12.11 -16.94
N VAL A 157 -0.09 -12.85 -17.12
CA VAL A 157 1.15 -12.32 -17.71
C VAL A 157 0.94 -11.98 -19.20
N VAL A 158 1.12 -10.72 -19.59
CA VAL A 158 1.31 -10.32 -21.00
C VAL A 158 2.51 -9.39 -21.09
N HIS A 159 3.46 -9.71 -21.98
CA HIS A 159 4.57 -8.81 -22.31
C HIS A 159 4.05 -7.67 -23.18
N MET A 160 4.28 -6.41 -22.77
CA MET A 160 4.07 -5.23 -23.64
C MET A 160 5.20 -4.20 -23.49
N ASN A 161 5.30 -3.37 -24.54
CA ASN A 161 6.48 -2.64 -24.99
C ASN A 161 6.68 -1.29 -24.24
N PRO A 162 7.91 -0.92 -23.82
CA PRO A 162 8.14 0.27 -23.02
C PRO A 162 8.37 1.52 -23.89
N GLN A 163 7.38 2.40 -23.98
CA GLN A 163 7.57 3.74 -24.55
C GLN A 163 6.85 4.80 -23.73
N SER A 164 7.49 5.28 -22.66
CA SER A 164 7.58 6.70 -22.25
C SER A 164 7.93 6.83 -20.75
N CYS A 165 9.14 7.29 -20.43
CA CYS A 165 9.52 7.69 -19.07
C CYS A 165 10.33 9.00 -19.16
N TYR A 166 9.86 10.09 -18.53
CA TYR A 166 10.62 11.33 -18.39
C TYR A 166 10.61 11.86 -16.94
N SER A 167 11.84 12.06 -16.45
CA SER A 167 12.40 13.05 -15.51
C SER A 167 11.92 13.25 -14.05
N SER A 168 12.93 13.11 -13.17
CA SER A 168 13.26 13.72 -11.87
C SER A 168 12.39 13.42 -10.64
N SER A 169 13.02 12.67 -9.72
CA SER A 169 12.56 12.09 -8.45
C SER A 169 11.97 10.68 -8.60
N LEU A 170 12.64 9.68 -8.01
CA LEU A 170 12.21 8.27 -8.03
C LEU A 170 10.99 8.08 -7.13
N GLN A 171 9.81 8.29 -7.70
CA GLN A 171 8.53 8.01 -7.05
C GLN A 171 7.61 7.44 -8.11
N CYS A 172 6.95 6.32 -7.80
CA CYS A 172 5.71 6.00 -8.47
C CYS A 172 4.63 6.83 -7.78
N SER A 173 4.23 7.94 -8.38
CA SER A 173 3.13 8.76 -7.88
C SER A 173 1.92 8.62 -8.79
N SER A 174 0.72 8.49 -8.22
CA SER A 174 -0.52 8.67 -8.96
C SER A 174 -0.84 10.18 -8.98
N PRO A 175 -0.68 10.91 -10.10
CA PRO A 175 -1.11 12.29 -10.14
C PRO A 175 -2.65 12.36 -10.09
N LEU A 176 -3.19 13.08 -9.11
CA LEU A 176 -4.56 13.60 -9.16
C LEU A 176 -4.61 14.68 -10.26
N GLY A 177 -4.73 14.28 -11.53
CA GLY A 177 -4.77 15.23 -12.63
C GLY A 177 -4.78 14.63 -14.03
N ARG A 178 -5.98 14.24 -14.48
CA ARG A 178 -6.41 13.87 -15.86
C ARG A 178 -5.71 12.65 -16.52
N ALA A 179 -6.56 11.66 -16.81
CA ALA A 179 -6.29 10.34 -17.41
C ALA A 179 -5.48 9.40 -16.49
N GLY A 180 -6.08 8.24 -16.16
CA GLY A 180 -5.53 7.25 -15.23
C GLY A 180 -4.35 6.47 -15.81
N GLU A 181 -3.24 7.14 -16.06
CA GLU A 181 -1.98 6.56 -16.50
C GLU A 181 -1.06 6.30 -15.31
N LEU A 182 -0.42 5.13 -15.30
CA LEU A 182 0.69 4.82 -14.41
C LEU A 182 1.95 5.51 -14.96
N LEU A 183 2.44 6.52 -14.26
CA LEU A 183 3.74 7.12 -14.55
C LEU A 183 4.80 6.42 -13.71
N CYS A 184 5.62 5.56 -14.33
CA CYS A 184 6.88 5.13 -13.74
C CYS A 184 8.04 5.84 -14.42
N SER A 185 9.01 6.31 -13.63
CA SER A 185 10.25 6.87 -14.16
C SER A 185 11.43 6.12 -13.56
N VAL A 186 12.42 5.80 -14.41
CA VAL A 186 13.67 5.15 -13.99
C VAL A 186 14.81 6.09 -14.38
N SER A 187 15.66 6.43 -13.43
CA SER A 187 16.82 7.31 -13.62
C SER A 187 18.11 6.54 -13.43
N LYS A 188 19.12 6.85 -14.25
CA LYS A 188 20.49 6.36 -14.10
C LYS A 188 21.33 7.49 -13.48
N SER A 189 21.83 7.32 -12.27
CA SER A 189 22.91 8.18 -11.76
C SER A 189 24.21 7.77 -12.45
N LEU A 190 24.88 8.71 -13.11
CA LEU A 190 26.23 8.57 -13.65
C LEU A 190 27.28 8.68 -12.54
#